data_AF-A0A182ECX2-F1
#
_entry.id   AF-A0A182ECX2-F1
#
_cell.length_a   1.000
_cell.length_b   1.000
_cell.length_c   1.000
_cell.angle_alpha   90.00
_cell.angle_beta   90.00
_cell.angle_gamma   90.00
#
_symmetry.space_group_name_H-M   'P 1'
#
loop_
_entity.id
_entity.type
_entity.pdbx_description
1 polymer ?
#
loop_
_entity_poly.entity_id
_entity_poly.type
_entity_poly.pdbx_seq_one_letter_code
_entity_poly.pdbx_strand_id
1 'polypeptide(L)'
;MNLPEKRMKEAVDALIDDIDQSYLRGIHKKMFICSSDCYDKSMNRDIVETCVEHCNQPVKNATSILQKELDDLQAQLNRCAMTCFDKATQKFGPDPTKYTETENKEFDKQLSK
;
A
#
# COMPACT_ATOMS: atom_id res chain seq x y z
N MET A 1 -0.23 -0.91 18.47
CA MET A 1 0.74 -0.78 17.38
C MET A 1 2.09 -0.43 17.99
N ASN A 2 3.09 -1.27 17.81
CA ASN A 2 4.46 -0.99 18.28
C ASN A 2 5.10 0.11 17.40
N LEU A 3 6.19 0.72 17.86
CA LEU A 3 6.83 1.83 17.15
C LEU A 3 7.28 1.48 15.71
N PRO A 4 7.83 0.29 15.42
CA PRO A 4 8.16 -0.13 14.06
C PRO A 4 6.94 -0.21 13.12
N GLU A 5 5.84 -0.82 13.57
CA GLU A 5 4.59 -0.89 12.80
C GLU A 5 4.06 0.50 12.46
N LYS A 6 4.14 1.44 13.42
CA LYS A 6 3.71 2.84 13.21
C LYS A 6 4.52 3.51 12.10
N ARG A 7 5.84 3.42 12.16
CA ARG A 7 6.75 4.01 11.15
C ARG A 7 6.53 3.40 9.78
N MET A 8 6.31 2.09 9.72
CA MET A 8 6.01 1.39 8.47
C MET A 8 4.70 1.92 7.87
N LYS A 9 3.63 2.03 8.67
CA LYS A 9 2.35 2.58 8.21
C LYS A 9 2.49 4.01 7.69
N GLU A 10 3.17 4.89 8.43
CA GLU A 10 3.37 6.28 8.02
C GLU A 10 4.14 6.39 6.69
N ALA A 11 5.16 5.55 6.48
CA ALA A 11 5.91 5.51 5.22
C ALA A 11 5.06 5.00 4.04
N VAL A 12 4.22 3.99 4.26
CA VAL A 12 3.29 3.47 3.24
C VAL A 12 2.22 4.51 2.91
N ASP A 13 1.65 5.19 3.91
CA ASP A 13 0.66 6.24 3.70
C ASP A 13 1.28 7.39 2.87
N ALA A 14 2.51 7.82 3.17
CA ALA A 14 3.23 8.83 2.40
C ALA A 14 3.51 8.40 0.94
N LEU A 15 3.83 7.12 0.72
CA LEU A 15 3.99 6.55 -0.62
C LEU A 15 2.68 6.62 -1.42
N ILE A 16 1.56 6.26 -0.79
CA ILE A 16 0.23 6.31 -1.43
C ILE A 16 -0.13 7.75 -1.79
N ASP A 17 0.14 8.71 -0.90
CA ASP A 17 -0.12 10.13 -1.14
C ASP A 17 0.69 10.69 -2.32
N ASP A 18 1.95 10.26 -2.48
CA ASP A 18 2.78 10.64 -3.62
C ASP A 18 2.25 10.06 -4.94
N ILE A 19 1.86 8.78 -4.94
CA ILE A 19 1.27 8.12 -6.11
C ILE A 19 -0.05 8.79 -6.51
N ASP A 20 -0.89 9.15 -5.54
CA ASP A 20 -2.15 9.85 -5.79
C ASP A 20 -1.89 11.19 -6.50
N GLN A 21 -1.00 12.00 -5.93
CA GLN A 21 -0.65 13.32 -6.46
C GLN A 21 0.00 13.26 -7.83
N SER A 22 0.93 12.33 -8.02
CA SER A 22 1.74 12.22 -9.24
C SER A 22 0.99 11.57 -10.40
N TYR A 23 0.07 10.63 -10.12
CA TYR A 23 -0.54 9.81 -11.17
C TYR A 23 -2.07 9.73 -11.07
N LEU A 24 -2.63 9.34 -9.92
CA LEU A 24 -4.06 8.99 -9.86
C LEU A 24 -4.98 10.18 -10.10
N ARG A 25 -4.66 11.36 -9.54
CA ARG A 25 -5.45 12.59 -9.78
C ARG A 25 -5.56 12.93 -11.26
N GLY A 26 -4.47 12.75 -12.02
CA GLY A 26 -4.46 12.97 -13.47
C GLY A 26 -5.37 11.99 -14.22
N ILE A 27 -5.35 10.72 -13.81
CA ILE A 27 -6.21 9.67 -14.39
C ILE A 27 -7.68 9.96 -14.08
N HIS A 28 -8.00 10.27 -12.82
CA HIS A 28 -9.35 10.65 -12.40
C HIS A 28 -9.86 11.88 -13.15
N LYS A 29 -9.03 12.92 -13.30
CA LYS A 29 -9.40 14.12 -14.07
C LYS A 29 -9.81 13.77 -15.51
N LYS A 30 -9.03 12.93 -16.19
CA LYS A 30 -9.35 12.48 -17.55
C LYS A 30 -10.65 11.67 -17.60
N MET A 31 -10.87 10.79 -16.62
CA MET A 31 -12.09 10.00 -16.50
C MET A 31 -13.33 10.90 -16.33
N PHE A 32 -13.25 11.93 -15.48
CA PHE A 32 -14.37 12.86 -15.30
C PHE A 32 -14.66 13.70 -16.55
N ILE A 33 -13.62 14.19 -17.24
CA ILE A 33 -13.80 14.94 -18.50
C ILE A 33 -14.43 14.04 -19.57
N CYS A 34 -13.90 12.83 -19.75
CA CYS A 34 -14.48 11.83 -20.66
C CYS A 34 -15.95 11.54 -20.31
N SER A 35 -16.23 11.33 -19.03
CA SER A 35 -17.58 10.99 -18.57
C SER A 35 -18.56 12.15 -18.74
N SER A 36 -18.11 13.40 -18.59
CA SER A 36 -19.00 14.56 -18.84
C SER A 36 -19.44 14.63 -20.30
N ASP A 37 -18.58 14.22 -21.24
CA ASP A 37 -18.90 14.20 -22.67
C ASP A 37 -19.90 13.08 -23.01
N CYS A 38 -20.06 12.07 -22.15
CA CYS A 38 -21.05 11.00 -22.33
C CYS A 38 -22.50 11.46 -22.10
N TYR A 39 -22.75 12.57 -21.40
CA TYR A 39 -24.11 13.00 -21.02
C TYR A 39 -24.75 13.97 -22.03
N ASP A 40 -24.71 13.62 -23.31
CA ASP A 40 -25.43 14.37 -24.35
C ASP A 40 -26.94 14.02 -24.34
N LYS A 41 -27.79 15.03 -24.56
CA LYS A 41 -29.26 14.89 -24.62
C LYS A 41 -29.72 14.01 -25.78
N SER A 42 -28.86 13.80 -26.77
CA SER A 42 -29.12 12.95 -27.94
C SER A 42 -28.96 11.44 -27.65
N MET A 43 -28.28 11.08 -26.56
CA MET A 43 -27.97 9.69 -26.21
C MET A 43 -29.06 9.04 -25.35
N ASN A 44 -29.33 7.76 -25.63
CA ASN A 44 -30.16 6.95 -24.74
C ASN A 44 -29.36 6.48 -23.51
N ARG A 45 -30.06 6.04 -22.47
CA ARG A 45 -29.45 5.66 -21.19
C ARG A 45 -28.35 4.59 -21.33
N ASP A 46 -28.59 3.55 -22.12
CA ASP A 46 -27.69 2.39 -22.19
C ASP A 46 -26.36 2.75 -22.92
N ILE A 47 -26.42 3.67 -23.89
CA ILE A 47 -25.23 4.24 -24.54
C ILE A 47 -24.42 5.07 -23.54
N VAL A 48 -25.08 5.90 -22.73
CA VAL A 48 -24.42 6.71 -21.70
C VAL A 48 -23.70 5.80 -20.68
N GLU A 49 -24.37 4.74 -20.22
CA GLU A 49 -23.79 3.77 -19.28
C GLU A 49 -22.53 3.10 -19.83
N THR A 50 -22.59 2.63 -21.09
CA THR A 50 -21.44 2.01 -21.76
C THR A 50 -20.28 3.01 -21.94
N CYS A 51 -20.58 4.26 -22.28
CA CYS A 51 -19.59 5.32 -22.44
C CYS A 51 -18.86 5.62 -21.11
N VAL A 52 -19.62 5.79 -20.02
CA VAL A 52 -19.05 6.04 -18.69
C VAL A 52 -18.23 4.85 -18.21
N GLU A 53 -18.67 3.62 -18.46
CA GLU A 53 -17.89 2.43 -18.13
C GLU A 53 -16.54 2.41 -18.87
N HIS A 54 -16.53 2.77 -20.15
CA HIS A 54 -15.30 2.89 -20.92
C HIS A 54 -14.37 3.97 -20.34
N CYS A 55 -14.89 5.15 -20.02
CA CYS A 55 -14.13 6.24 -19.40
C CYS A 55 -13.54 5.84 -18.03
N ASN A 56 -14.18 4.90 -17.32
CA ASN A 56 -13.73 4.42 -16.01
C ASN A 56 -12.65 3.31 -16.10
N GLN A 57 -12.49 2.67 -17.27
CA GLN A 57 -11.54 1.57 -17.42
C GLN A 57 -10.09 1.93 -17.03
N PRO A 58 -9.54 3.12 -17.37
CA PRO A 58 -8.18 3.49 -16.95
C PRO A 58 -8.03 3.60 -15.42
N VAL A 59 -9.07 4.08 -14.73
CA VAL A 59 -9.09 4.16 -13.26
C VAL A 59 -9.10 2.76 -12.67
N LYS A 60 -10.01 1.88 -13.14
CA LYS A 60 -10.07 0.48 -12.70
C LYS A 60 -8.70 -0.21 -12.85
N ASN A 61 -8.04 -0.01 -14.00
CA ASN A 61 -6.74 -0.60 -14.28
C ASN A 61 -5.65 -0.05 -13.34
N ALA A 62 -5.57 1.27 -13.18
CA ALA A 62 -4.57 1.90 -12.31
C ALA A 62 -4.73 1.47 -10.85
N THR A 63 -5.97 1.49 -10.35
CA THR A 63 -6.29 1.04 -8.99
C THR A 63 -5.97 -0.45 -8.79
N SER A 64 -6.26 -1.30 -9.78
CA SER A 64 -5.92 -2.73 -9.71
C SER A 64 -4.42 -2.97 -9.65
N ILE A 65 -3.63 -2.21 -10.42
CA ILE A 65 -2.16 -2.29 -10.38
C ILE A 65 -1.66 -1.84 -9.01
N LEU A 66 -2.09 -0.67 -8.55
CA LEU A 66 -1.68 -0.13 -7.25
C LEU A 66 -2.00 -1.09 -6.11
N GLN A 67 -3.21 -1.64 -6.08
CA GLN A 67 -3.62 -2.61 -5.06
C GLN A 67 -2.70 -3.83 -5.06
N LYS A 68 -2.41 -4.40 -6.23
CA LYS A 68 -1.51 -5.55 -6.36
C LYS A 68 -0.11 -5.23 -5.84
N GLU A 69 0.47 -4.10 -6.25
CA GLU A 69 1.82 -3.72 -5.82
C GLU A 69 1.89 -3.46 -4.31
N LEU A 70 0.84 -2.87 -3.72
CA LEU A 70 0.75 -2.67 -2.27
C LEU A 70 0.59 -3.98 -1.51
N ASP A 71 -0.16 -4.94 -2.04
CA ASP A 71 -0.30 -6.28 -1.46
C ASP A 71 1.03 -7.04 -1.52
N ASP A 72 1.72 -6.97 -2.65
CA ASP A 72 3.05 -7.58 -2.84
C ASP A 72 4.09 -6.94 -1.90
N LEU A 73 4.06 -5.61 -1.74
CA LEU A 73 4.91 -4.88 -0.81
C LEU A 73 4.64 -5.29 0.64
N GLN A 74 3.37 -5.33 1.06
CA GLN A 74 3.00 -5.78 2.41
C GLN A 74 3.48 -7.22 2.67
N ALA A 75 3.32 -8.12 1.71
CA ALA A 75 3.78 -9.50 1.83
C ALA A 75 5.31 -9.59 1.96
N GLN A 76 6.06 -8.77 1.22
CA GLN A 76 7.52 -8.68 1.36
C GLN A 76 7.93 -8.14 2.73
N LEU A 77 7.31 -7.06 3.19
CA LEU A 77 7.62 -6.46 4.49
C LEU A 77 7.33 -7.42 5.64
N ASN A 78 6.22 -8.14 5.60
CA ASN A 78 5.92 -9.19 6.59
C ASN A 78 6.98 -10.30 6.62
N ARG A 79 7.45 -10.76 5.44
CA ARG A 79 8.54 -11.74 5.35
C ARG A 79 9.86 -11.19 5.89
N CYS A 80 10.18 -9.93 5.62
CA CYS A 80 11.37 -9.27 6.15
C CYS A 80 11.30 -9.15 7.68
N ALA A 81 10.16 -8.75 8.23
CA ALA A 81 9.95 -8.64 9.67
C ALA A 81 10.13 -10.00 10.37
N MET A 82 9.51 -11.07 9.84
CA MET A 82 9.70 -12.43 10.36
C MET A 82 11.16 -12.87 10.28
N THR A 83 11.83 -12.63 9.15
CA THR A 83 13.26 -12.98 8.98
C THR A 83 14.15 -12.21 9.97
N CYS A 84 13.84 -10.94 10.24
CA CYS A 84 14.57 -10.14 11.24
C CYS A 84 14.38 -10.72 12.64
N PHE A 85 13.14 -11.05 12.99
CA PHE A 85 12.81 -11.69 14.25
C PHE A 85 13.50 -13.04 14.42
N ASP A 86 13.49 -13.90 13.39
CA ASP A 86 14.16 -15.21 13.41
C ASP A 86 15.68 -15.07 13.63
N LYS A 87 16.33 -14.10 12.95
CA LYS A 87 17.76 -13.83 13.13
C LYS A 87 18.09 -13.36 14.54
N ALA A 88 17.25 -12.49 15.11
CA ALA A 88 17.41 -12.06 16.49
C ALA A 88 17.25 -13.26 17.45
N THR A 89 16.21 -14.07 17.23
CA THR A 89 15.94 -15.28 18.01
C THR A 89 17.06 -16.32 17.92
N GLN A 90 17.66 -16.52 16.75
CA GLN A 90 18.83 -17.40 16.59
C GLN A 90 20.05 -16.91 17.36
N LYS A 91 20.21 -15.59 17.49
CA LYS A 91 21.36 -14.97 18.18
C LYS A 91 21.22 -15.00 19.70
N PHE A 92 20.01 -14.79 20.22
CA PHE A 92 19.77 -14.62 21.66
C PHE A 92 19.03 -15.82 22.30
N GLY A 93 18.52 -16.75 21.49
CA GLY A 93 17.73 -17.92 21.93
C GLY A 93 16.21 -17.67 21.84
N PRO A 94 15.36 -18.71 21.90
CA PRO A 94 13.91 -18.59 21.72
C PRO A 94 13.14 -18.04 22.92
N ASP A 95 13.80 -17.85 24.07
CA ASP A 95 13.15 -17.57 25.35
C ASP A 95 13.57 -16.20 25.88
N PRO A 96 12.77 -15.14 25.62
CA PRO A 96 13.08 -13.78 26.06
C PRO A 96 13.18 -13.63 27.58
N THR A 97 12.56 -14.54 28.35
CA THR A 97 12.58 -14.50 29.82
C THR A 97 13.96 -14.88 30.40
N LYS A 98 14.81 -15.48 29.57
CA LYS A 98 16.19 -15.85 29.94
C LYS A 98 17.22 -14.83 29.48
N TYR A 99 16.81 -13.80 28.74
CA TYR A 99 17.72 -12.78 28.27
C TYR A 99 18.19 -11.92 29.45
N THR A 100 19.49 -11.67 29.50
CA THR A 100 20.05 -10.62 30.36
C THR A 100 19.53 -9.24 29.91
N GLU A 101 19.62 -8.25 30.80
CA GLU A 101 19.19 -6.88 30.44
C GLU A 101 19.96 -6.30 29.25
N THR A 102 21.23 -6.72 29.07
CA THR A 102 22.06 -6.34 27.93
C THR A 102 21.59 -7.01 26.63
N GLU A 103 21.22 -8.29 26.68
CA GLU A 103 20.68 -9.02 25.53
C GLU A 103 19.32 -8.48 25.09
N ASN A 104 18.44 -8.12 26.03
CA ASN A 104 17.18 -7.45 25.73
C ASN A 104 17.39 -6.12 24.99
N LYS A 105 18.31 -5.27 25.49
CA LYS A 105 18.63 -3.99 24.83
C LYS A 105 19.21 -4.19 23.43
N GLU A 106 20.04 -5.21 23.22
CA GLU A 106 20.64 -5.49 21.92
C GLU A 106 19.64 -6.13 20.94
N PHE A 107 18.72 -6.96 21.43
CA PHE A 107 17.61 -7.53 20.65
C PHE A 107 16.67 -6.42 20.13
N ASP A 108 16.22 -5.51 21.00
CA ASP A 108 15.39 -4.37 20.63
C ASP A 108 16.10 -3.43 19.64
N LYS A 109 17.41 -3.25 19.81
CA LYS A 109 18.24 -2.48 18.88
C LYS A 109 18.36 -3.14 17.50
N GLN A 110 18.28 -4.46 17.40
CA GLN A 110 18.25 -5.15 16.10
C GLN A 110 16.91 -4.99 15.37
N LEU A 111 15.79 -4.97 16.10
CA LEU A 111 14.45 -4.82 15.52
C LEU A 111 14.09 -3.37 15.18
N SER A 112 14.79 -2.39 15.73
CA SER A 112 14.54 -0.95 15.52
C SER A 112 15.47 -0.28 14.50
N LYS A 113 16.48 -1.00 14.01
CA LYS A 113 17.33 -0.59 12.89
C LYS A 113 16.57 -0.63 11.56
#